data_AF-A0A7S2BD32-F1
#
_entry.id   AF-A0A7S2BD32-F1
#
_cell.length_a   1.000
_cell.length_b   1.000
_cell.length_c   1.000
_cell.angle_alpha   90.00
_cell.angle_beta   90.00
_cell.angle_gamma   90.00
#
_symmetry.space_group_name_H-M   'P 1'
#
loop_
_entity.id
_entity.type
_entity.pdbx_description
1 polymer ?
#
loop_
_entity_poly.entity_id
_entity_poly.type
_entity_poly.pdbx_seq_one_letter_code
_entity_poly.pdbx_strand_id
1 'polypeptide(L)'
;ENNLEKFMGMLKELDLPFRKIRGFATNVANYQALGVQCPWCPDQGYRNGYCMNGKHRNDPCCEDPCSLISQWNFGNNELNYAAGLVAAADDYLGMEAHIIIDTGRNGVADQRQSCANWCNPRGAGTGVPSTTDTANTSLVDAYFWLKTPGESDGCSETLPSGSKCPRFDAKCASVDSLGVGAGEARAPEAGLWFDFQVKQLAENARFEAPVGKGDATCPKSAQTAQPVAPPMVTIPISSGAALGG
;
A
#
# COMPACT_ATOMS: atom_id res chain seq x y z
N GLU A 1 -2.42 -17.50 -4.23
CA GLU A 1 -3.67 -16.79 -4.56
C GLU A 1 -3.34 -15.34 -4.87
N ASN A 2 -3.94 -14.75 -5.90
CA ASN A 2 -3.66 -13.36 -6.27
C ASN A 2 -4.72 -12.42 -5.69
N ASN A 3 -4.39 -11.78 -4.56
CA ASN A 3 -5.35 -10.95 -3.81
C ASN A 3 -5.76 -9.68 -4.57
N LEU A 4 -4.87 -9.11 -5.39
CA LEU A 4 -5.17 -7.91 -6.17
C LEU A 4 -6.20 -8.21 -7.27
N GLU A 5 -6.08 -9.35 -7.94
CA GLU A 5 -7.07 -9.83 -8.92
C GLU A 5 -8.43 -10.06 -8.28
N LYS A 6 -8.48 -10.69 -7.09
CA LYS A 6 -9.74 -10.87 -6.35
C LYS A 6 -10.37 -9.53 -5.96
N PHE A 7 -9.56 -8.58 -5.50
CA PHE A 7 -10.04 -7.24 -5.15
C PHE A 7 -10.65 -6.52 -6.37
N MET A 8 -9.97 -6.56 -7.52
CA MET A 8 -10.49 -5.97 -8.76
C MET A 8 -11.74 -6.69 -9.27
N GLY A 9 -11.78 -8.02 -9.18
CA GLY A 9 -12.98 -8.81 -9.48
C GLY A 9 -14.18 -8.39 -8.63
N MET A 10 -13.97 -8.24 -7.31
CA MET A 10 -15.01 -7.75 -6.40
C MET A 10 -15.50 -6.35 -6.79
N LEU A 11 -14.59 -5.41 -7.10
CA LEU A 11 -15.00 -4.07 -7.53
C LEU A 11 -15.85 -4.10 -8.82
N LYS A 12 -15.48 -4.96 -9.78
CA LYS A 12 -16.23 -5.16 -11.02
C LYS A 12 -17.64 -5.70 -10.75
N GLU A 13 -17.79 -6.60 -9.79
CA GLU A 13 -19.08 -7.17 -9.38
C GLU A 13 -20.00 -6.16 -8.67
N LEU A 14 -19.43 -5.14 -8.01
CA LEU A 14 -20.20 -4.10 -7.34
C LEU A 14 -20.91 -3.11 -8.30
N ASP A 15 -20.66 -3.19 -9.61
CA ASP A 15 -21.25 -2.33 -10.66
C ASP A 15 -21.25 -0.84 -10.31
N LEU A 16 -20.09 -0.37 -9.82
CA LEU A 16 -19.93 1.00 -9.38
C LEU A 16 -19.89 1.97 -10.57
N PRO A 17 -20.33 3.24 -10.40
CA PRO A 17 -20.22 4.25 -11.44
C PRO A 17 -18.77 4.73 -11.56
N PHE A 18 -17.86 3.91 -12.12
CA PHE A 18 -16.41 4.16 -12.16
C PHE A 18 -16.03 5.53 -12.75
N ARG A 19 -16.84 6.08 -13.68
CA ARG A 19 -16.68 7.47 -14.18
C ARG A 19 -16.77 8.57 -13.11
N LYS A 20 -17.31 8.27 -11.93
CA LYS A 20 -17.41 9.17 -10.77
C LYS A 20 -16.36 8.87 -9.70
N ILE A 21 -15.63 7.78 -9.85
CA ILE A 21 -14.59 7.37 -8.91
C ILE A 21 -13.27 7.85 -9.49
N ARG A 22 -12.54 8.69 -8.76
CA ARG A 22 -11.24 9.21 -9.20
C ARG A 22 -10.14 8.15 -9.06
N GLY A 23 -10.25 7.28 -8.06
CA GLY A 23 -9.29 6.22 -7.79
C GLY A 23 -9.28 5.82 -6.32
N PHE A 24 -8.10 5.61 -5.75
CA PHE A 24 -7.93 4.95 -4.45
C PHE A 24 -7.12 5.79 -3.46
N ALA A 25 -7.30 5.52 -2.17
CA ALA A 25 -6.45 6.03 -1.10
C ALA A 25 -5.61 4.89 -0.53
N THR A 26 -4.29 5.09 -0.41
CA THR A 26 -3.38 4.10 0.16
C THR A 26 -2.68 4.63 1.41
N ASN A 27 -2.02 3.74 2.15
CA ASN A 27 -1.34 4.01 3.43
C ASN A 27 -2.19 4.64 4.54
N VAL A 28 -3.52 4.74 4.40
CA VAL A 28 -4.39 5.46 5.35
C VAL A 28 -4.17 4.95 6.78
N ALA A 29 -3.80 5.88 7.67
CA ALA A 29 -3.46 5.57 9.07
C ALA A 29 -2.34 4.54 9.25
N ASN A 30 -1.46 4.37 8.26
CA ASN A 30 -0.34 3.44 8.29
C ASN A 30 1.00 4.20 8.17
N TYR A 31 2.08 3.45 8.00
CA TYR A 31 3.46 3.89 8.18
C TYR A 31 4.37 3.31 7.10
N GLN A 32 3.80 2.81 5.99
CA GLN A 32 4.62 2.30 4.89
C GLN A 32 5.39 3.43 4.21
N ALA A 33 6.63 3.11 3.83
CA ALA A 33 7.51 4.05 3.17
C ALA A 33 6.83 4.60 1.91
N LEU A 34 6.90 5.92 1.73
CA LEU A 34 6.56 6.51 0.42
C LEU A 34 7.45 5.92 -0.68
N GLY A 35 8.76 5.84 -0.38
CA GLY A 35 9.79 5.23 -1.23
C GLY A 35 10.02 5.96 -2.55
N VAL A 36 10.63 5.25 -3.49
CA VAL A 36 10.87 5.70 -4.86
C VAL A 36 10.14 4.74 -5.80
N GLN A 37 9.44 5.28 -6.80
CA GLN A 37 8.80 4.47 -7.83
C GLN A 37 9.86 3.79 -8.70
N CYS A 38 9.79 2.47 -8.81
CA CYS A 38 10.65 1.71 -9.72
C CYS A 38 10.24 1.92 -11.18
N PRO A 39 11.19 1.78 -12.13
CA PRO A 39 10.87 1.60 -13.53
C PRO A 39 9.80 0.51 -13.73
N TRP A 40 8.87 0.74 -14.65
CA TRP A 40 7.78 -0.19 -14.92
C TRP A 40 8.26 -1.37 -15.76
N CYS A 41 8.52 -2.50 -15.11
CA CYS A 41 9.00 -3.77 -15.68
C CYS A 41 7.98 -4.89 -15.39
N PRO A 42 6.79 -4.89 -16.01
CA PRO A 42 5.79 -5.90 -15.72
C PRO A 42 6.28 -7.29 -16.15
N ASP A 43 6.21 -8.27 -15.26
CA ASP A 43 6.65 -9.65 -15.54
C ASP A 43 5.51 -10.67 -15.48
N GLN A 44 4.37 -10.30 -14.88
CA GLN A 44 3.17 -11.11 -14.81
C GLN A 44 1.93 -10.21 -14.68
N GLY A 45 1.23 -9.96 -15.78
CA GLY A 45 0.06 -9.06 -15.80
C GLY A 45 0.46 -7.65 -15.37
N TYR A 46 -0.19 -7.15 -14.30
CA TYR A 46 0.05 -5.84 -13.69
C TYR A 46 1.16 -5.84 -12.60
N ARG A 47 1.79 -6.99 -12.31
CA ARG A 47 2.87 -7.05 -11.32
C ARG A 47 4.13 -6.44 -11.90
N ASN A 48 4.68 -5.42 -11.22
CA ASN A 48 6.01 -4.90 -11.55
C ASN A 48 7.10 -5.85 -11.01
N GLY A 49 7.81 -6.51 -11.92
CA GLY A 49 8.87 -7.48 -11.61
C GLY A 49 10.26 -6.87 -11.39
N TYR A 50 10.39 -5.53 -11.34
CA TYR A 50 11.68 -4.85 -11.26
C TYR A 50 12.54 -5.39 -10.10
N CYS A 51 12.06 -5.33 -8.86
CA CYS A 51 12.84 -5.82 -7.69
C CYS A 51 12.72 -7.34 -7.44
N MET A 52 11.93 -8.04 -8.26
CA MET A 52 11.60 -9.45 -7.99
C MET A 52 12.78 -10.38 -8.27
N ASN A 53 12.75 -11.55 -7.61
CA ASN A 53 13.80 -12.58 -7.74
C ASN A 53 15.21 -12.06 -7.40
N GLY A 54 15.30 -11.09 -6.49
CA GLY A 54 16.57 -10.52 -6.05
C GLY A 54 17.28 -9.64 -7.09
N LYS A 55 16.56 -9.18 -8.12
CA LYS A 55 17.05 -8.18 -9.08
C LYS A 55 17.14 -6.81 -8.43
N HIS A 56 18.05 -5.97 -8.94
CA HIS A 56 18.15 -4.54 -8.61
C HIS A 56 18.16 -4.20 -7.11
N ARG A 57 18.65 -5.10 -6.23
CA ARG A 57 18.62 -4.92 -4.75
C ARG A 57 19.27 -3.64 -4.23
N ASN A 58 20.18 -3.04 -5.00
CA ASN A 58 20.89 -1.83 -4.61
C ASN A 58 20.24 -0.55 -5.18
N ASP A 59 19.16 -0.69 -5.95
CA ASP A 59 18.38 0.46 -6.41
C ASP A 59 17.52 0.98 -5.25
N PRO A 60 17.53 2.31 -4.96
CA PRO A 60 16.69 2.89 -3.91
C PRO A 60 15.20 2.54 -4.04
N CYS A 61 14.69 2.31 -5.26
CA CYS A 61 13.30 1.92 -5.46
C CYS A 61 12.99 0.50 -4.92
N CYS A 62 14.02 -0.32 -4.73
CA CYS A 62 13.95 -1.67 -4.17
C CYS A 62 14.25 -1.75 -2.66
N GLU A 63 14.42 -0.62 -1.98
CA GLU A 63 14.44 -0.59 -0.53
C GLU A 63 13.13 -1.16 0.03
N ASP A 64 13.24 -2.06 1.01
CA ASP A 64 12.12 -2.85 1.50
C ASP A 64 12.23 -3.07 3.02
N PRO A 65 11.98 -2.03 3.83
CA PRO A 65 12.07 -2.11 5.29
C PRO A 65 11.18 -3.20 5.89
N CYS A 66 10.13 -3.60 5.16
CA CYS A 66 9.14 -4.58 5.59
C CYS A 66 9.33 -5.97 5.00
N SER A 67 10.43 -6.20 4.25
CA SER A 67 10.76 -7.49 3.64
C SER A 67 9.62 -8.09 2.78
N LEU A 68 8.84 -7.23 2.13
CA LEU A 68 7.70 -7.56 1.27
C LEU A 68 8.12 -8.25 -0.03
N ILE A 69 9.27 -7.91 -0.61
CA ILE A 69 9.78 -8.52 -1.85
C ILE A 69 9.97 -10.03 -1.66
N SER A 70 10.50 -10.44 -0.50
CA SER A 70 10.71 -11.85 -0.18
C SER A 70 9.40 -12.64 -0.03
N GLN A 71 8.29 -11.93 0.17
CA GLN A 71 6.93 -12.45 0.25
C GLN A 71 6.20 -12.35 -1.11
N TRP A 72 6.93 -12.10 -2.20
CA TRP A 72 6.40 -11.91 -3.54
C TRP A 72 5.47 -10.69 -3.69
N ASN A 73 5.58 -9.71 -2.79
CA ASN A 73 4.83 -8.46 -2.88
C ASN A 73 5.71 -7.37 -3.52
N PHE A 74 5.26 -6.89 -4.69
CA PHE A 74 5.95 -5.88 -5.48
C PHE A 74 5.67 -4.44 -5.04
N GLY A 75 4.70 -4.24 -4.15
CA GLY A 75 4.46 -2.97 -3.47
C GLY A 75 5.35 -2.83 -2.24
N ASN A 76 6.67 -2.90 -2.41
CA ASN A 76 7.65 -2.74 -1.31
C ASN A 76 7.68 -1.31 -0.74
N ASN A 77 7.10 -0.35 -1.45
CA ASN A 77 6.79 1.00 -1.00
C ASN A 77 5.47 1.47 -1.62
N GLU A 78 4.93 2.60 -1.13
CA GLU A 78 3.62 3.09 -1.55
C GLU A 78 3.58 3.52 -3.02
N LEU A 79 4.65 4.09 -3.58
CA LEU A 79 4.67 4.45 -5.01
C LEU A 79 4.66 3.21 -5.93
N ASN A 80 5.36 2.13 -5.56
CA ASN A 80 5.32 0.87 -6.28
C ASN A 80 3.96 0.18 -6.14
N TYR A 81 3.37 0.22 -4.95
CA TYR A 81 2.03 -0.31 -4.70
C TYR A 81 0.97 0.45 -5.52
N ALA A 82 1.01 1.77 -5.50
CA ALA A 82 0.16 2.66 -6.27
C ALA A 82 0.23 2.34 -7.78
N ALA A 83 1.43 2.15 -8.32
CA ALA A 83 1.60 1.77 -9.72
C ALA A 83 0.98 0.42 -10.08
N GLY A 84 1.10 -0.58 -9.21
CA GLY A 84 0.40 -1.85 -9.34
C GLY A 84 -1.11 -1.71 -9.35
N LEU A 85 -1.63 -0.92 -8.41
CA LEU A 85 -3.06 -0.75 -8.21
C LEU A 85 -3.72 -0.05 -9.40
N VAL A 86 -3.08 1.01 -9.92
CA VAL A 86 -3.54 1.72 -11.12
C VAL A 86 -3.51 0.82 -12.35
N ALA A 87 -2.41 0.09 -12.57
CA ALA A 87 -2.31 -0.84 -13.70
C ALA A 87 -3.37 -1.95 -13.64
N ALA A 88 -3.66 -2.49 -12.45
CA ALA A 88 -4.70 -3.49 -12.27
C ALA A 88 -6.11 -2.91 -12.47
N ALA A 89 -6.36 -1.66 -12.06
CA ALA A 89 -7.64 -1.00 -12.26
C ALA A 89 -7.93 -0.71 -13.74
N ASP A 90 -6.92 -0.29 -14.51
CA ASP A 90 -7.04 -0.11 -15.96
C ASP A 90 -7.39 -1.44 -16.64
N ASP A 91 -6.63 -2.51 -16.35
CA ASP A 91 -6.81 -3.84 -16.94
C ASP A 91 -8.18 -4.47 -16.62
N TYR A 92 -8.62 -4.41 -15.36
CA TYR A 92 -9.84 -5.12 -14.92
C TYR A 92 -11.12 -4.31 -15.08
N LEU A 93 -11.02 -3.00 -14.86
CA LEU A 93 -12.16 -2.09 -14.73
C LEU A 93 -12.25 -1.09 -15.89
N GLY A 94 -11.22 -0.98 -16.74
CA GLY A 94 -11.13 0.07 -17.75
C GLY A 94 -11.07 1.47 -17.12
N MET A 95 -10.48 1.56 -15.93
CA MET A 95 -10.48 2.76 -15.11
C MET A 95 -9.08 3.37 -15.06
N GLU A 96 -8.95 4.60 -15.57
CA GLU A 96 -7.79 5.45 -15.35
C GLU A 96 -7.80 5.98 -13.91
N ALA A 97 -7.39 5.12 -12.98
CA ALA A 97 -7.39 5.41 -11.56
C ALA A 97 -6.22 6.32 -11.16
N HIS A 98 -6.48 7.26 -10.25
CA HIS A 98 -5.46 8.05 -9.58
C HIS A 98 -5.36 7.69 -8.09
N ILE A 99 -4.24 8.03 -7.46
CA ILE A 99 -3.98 7.67 -6.07
C ILE A 99 -3.80 8.91 -5.21
N ILE A 100 -4.34 8.88 -4.00
CA ILE A 100 -3.86 9.70 -2.89
C ILE A 100 -3.14 8.80 -1.87
N ILE A 101 -1.98 9.25 -1.38
CA ILE A 101 -1.16 8.46 -0.44
C ILE A 101 -1.15 9.17 0.91
N ASP A 102 -1.50 8.45 1.98
CA ASP A 102 -1.33 8.99 3.33
C ASP A 102 0.15 9.08 3.70
N THR A 103 0.65 10.30 3.89
CA THR A 103 2.04 10.56 4.28
C THR A 103 2.17 11.15 5.68
N GLY A 104 1.07 11.18 6.44
CA GLY A 104 1.01 11.89 7.73
C GLY A 104 1.98 11.36 8.78
N ARG A 105 2.35 10.07 8.71
CA ARG A 105 3.12 9.41 9.78
C ARG A 105 4.21 8.46 9.27
N ASN A 106 4.56 8.53 7.99
CA ASN A 106 5.46 7.58 7.34
C ASN A 106 6.87 8.15 7.02
N GLY A 107 7.31 9.19 7.74
CA GLY A 107 8.62 9.80 7.51
C GLY A 107 9.79 8.91 7.90
N VAL A 108 9.58 7.98 8.83
CA VAL A 108 10.53 6.92 9.20
C VAL A 108 9.88 5.58 8.89
N ALA A 109 10.59 4.70 8.19
CA ALA A 109 10.02 3.49 7.60
C ALA A 109 10.54 2.15 8.18
N ASP A 110 11.68 2.16 8.86
CA ASP A 110 12.38 1.00 9.42
C ASP A 110 12.30 0.90 10.97
N GLN A 111 11.47 1.72 11.59
CA GLN A 111 11.26 1.82 13.04
C GLN A 111 10.51 0.64 13.67
N ARG A 112 9.79 -0.16 12.86
CA ARG A 112 8.93 -1.25 13.35
C ARG A 112 9.65 -2.60 13.24
N GLN A 113 9.64 -3.39 14.31
CA GLN A 113 10.05 -4.79 14.24
C GLN A 113 9.08 -5.62 13.41
N SER A 114 7.78 -5.29 13.45
CA SER A 114 6.76 -5.88 12.61
C SER A 114 6.00 -4.81 11.84
N CYS A 115 6.11 -4.80 10.53
CA CYS A 115 5.31 -3.89 9.69
C CYS A 115 3.80 -4.17 9.71
N ALA A 116 3.37 -5.29 10.30
CA ALA A 116 1.96 -5.55 10.60
C ALA A 116 1.48 -4.82 11.86
N ASN A 117 2.37 -4.16 12.62
CA ASN A 117 1.96 -3.28 13.70
C ASN A 117 1.54 -1.92 13.17
N TRP A 118 0.34 -1.49 13.57
CA TRP A 118 -0.30 -0.27 13.13
C TRP A 118 -0.61 0.69 14.28
N CYS A 119 -0.60 0.23 15.53
CA CYS A 119 -1.06 1.04 16.66
C CYS A 119 0.09 1.86 17.26
N ASN A 120 0.03 3.19 17.15
CA ASN A 120 0.97 4.14 17.71
C ASN A 120 2.46 3.72 17.64
N PRO A 121 3.03 3.36 16.48
CA PRO A 121 4.41 2.89 16.38
C PRO A 121 5.42 3.90 16.93
N ARG A 122 6.27 3.42 17.82
CA ARG A 122 7.44 4.10 18.35
C ARG A 122 8.45 4.34 17.24
N GLY A 123 9.19 5.44 17.34
CA GLY A 123 10.16 5.86 16.33
C GLY A 123 9.56 6.40 15.04
N ALA A 124 8.24 6.37 14.86
CA ALA A 124 7.60 6.98 13.69
C ALA A 124 7.85 8.49 13.67
N GLY A 125 7.93 9.04 12.45
CA GLY A 125 8.07 10.46 12.16
C GLY A 125 7.02 10.91 11.16
N THR A 126 6.67 12.20 11.20
CA THR A 126 5.82 12.82 10.18
C THR A 126 6.50 12.75 8.81
N GLY A 127 5.76 12.38 7.76
CA GLY A 127 6.28 12.30 6.39
C GLY A 127 6.03 13.57 5.59
N VAL A 128 6.10 13.45 4.26
CA VAL A 128 5.92 14.56 3.31
C VAL A 128 4.62 15.32 3.59
N PRO A 129 4.63 16.66 3.79
CA PRO A 129 3.42 17.45 4.00
C PRO A 129 2.39 17.30 2.89
N SER A 130 1.13 17.59 3.20
CA SER A 130 0.05 17.51 2.22
C SER A 130 0.35 18.42 1.02
N THR A 131 0.43 17.84 -0.18
CA THR A 131 0.85 18.53 -1.41
C THR A 131 0.34 17.79 -2.65
N THR A 132 0.15 18.54 -3.74
CA THR A 132 -0.08 17.99 -5.10
C THR A 132 1.21 17.90 -5.91
N ASP A 133 2.34 18.39 -5.38
CA ASP A 133 3.66 18.21 -5.98
C ASP A 133 4.17 16.80 -5.65
N THR A 134 3.79 15.84 -6.48
CA THR A 134 4.07 14.41 -6.29
C THR A 134 5.15 13.94 -7.25
N ALA A 135 5.86 12.86 -6.89
CA ALA A 135 6.95 12.32 -7.71
C ALA A 135 6.48 11.82 -9.08
N ASN A 136 5.19 11.49 -9.21
CA ASN A 136 4.56 11.07 -10.45
C ASN A 136 3.12 11.60 -10.51
N THR A 137 2.96 12.84 -11.01
CA THR A 137 1.67 13.54 -11.05
C THR A 137 0.67 12.93 -12.03
N SER A 138 1.08 12.04 -12.95
CA SER A 138 0.12 11.30 -13.79
C SER A 138 -0.53 10.12 -13.04
N LEU A 139 0.01 9.74 -11.88
CA LEU A 139 -0.42 8.58 -11.11
C LEU A 139 -0.97 8.98 -9.74
N VAL A 140 -0.26 9.85 -9.03
CA VAL A 140 -0.59 10.29 -7.67
C VAL A 140 -1.08 11.72 -7.72
N ASP A 141 -2.36 11.93 -7.39
CA ASP A 141 -2.98 13.26 -7.34
C ASP A 141 -2.44 14.08 -6.16
N ALA A 142 -2.22 13.44 -5.00
CA ALA A 142 -1.70 14.11 -3.81
C ALA A 142 -1.02 13.16 -2.82
N TYR A 143 -0.03 13.69 -2.12
CA TYR A 143 0.32 13.23 -0.78
C TYR A 143 -0.60 13.97 0.19
N PHE A 144 -1.26 13.25 1.09
CA PHE A 144 -2.28 13.86 1.94
C PHE A 144 -2.28 13.26 3.33
N TRP A 145 -2.28 14.09 4.37
CA TRP A 145 -2.34 13.61 5.74
C TRP A 145 -3.79 13.25 6.08
N LEU A 146 -4.16 12.00 5.81
CA LEU A 146 -5.51 11.50 6.00
C LEU A 146 -5.76 11.18 7.48
N LYS A 147 -4.87 10.40 8.10
CA LYS A 147 -4.89 10.26 9.56
C LYS A 147 -4.18 11.44 10.20
N THR A 148 -4.90 12.18 11.04
CA THR A 148 -4.37 13.31 11.80
C THR A 148 -3.18 12.88 12.68
N PRO A 149 -1.96 13.40 12.45
CA PRO A 149 -0.82 13.16 13.33
C PRO A 149 -1.11 13.61 14.77
N GLY A 150 -0.82 12.75 15.74
CA GLY A 150 -1.08 13.03 17.16
C GLY A 150 -2.42 12.51 17.68
N GLU A 151 -3.36 12.09 16.82
CA GLU A 151 -4.49 11.30 17.30
C GLU A 151 -4.08 9.85 17.52
N SER A 152 -4.39 9.31 18.69
CA SER A 152 -4.10 7.91 19.00
C SER A 152 -4.84 6.95 18.05
N ASP A 153 -4.17 5.85 17.70
CA ASP A 153 -4.78 4.73 16.98
C ASP A 153 -5.59 3.82 17.92
N GLY A 154 -5.29 3.86 19.21
CA GLY A 154 -5.85 2.98 20.22
C GLY A 154 -5.10 3.08 21.54
N CYS A 155 -5.82 2.79 22.62
CA CYS A 155 -5.33 2.91 23.98
C CYS A 155 -4.33 1.81 24.35
N SER A 156 -3.44 2.14 25.29
CA SER A 156 -2.73 1.12 26.07
C SER A 156 -3.73 0.36 26.96
N GLU A 157 -3.36 -0.82 27.47
CA GLU A 157 -4.24 -1.62 28.36
C GLU A 157 -4.78 -0.82 29.55
N THR A 158 -3.95 0.08 30.08
CA THR A 158 -4.32 1.06 31.09
C THR A 158 -4.29 2.45 30.48
N LEU A 159 -5.39 3.19 30.62
CA LEU A 159 -5.53 4.56 30.16
C LEU A 159 -4.67 5.53 30.99
N PRO A 160 -4.42 6.75 30.49
CA PRO A 160 -3.74 7.80 31.27
C PRO A 160 -4.40 8.10 32.64
N SER A 161 -5.72 7.90 32.76
CA SER A 161 -6.47 8.04 34.00
C SER A 161 -6.20 6.93 35.02
N GLY A 162 -5.48 5.87 34.65
CA GLY A 162 -5.25 4.69 35.47
C GLY A 162 -6.34 3.61 35.39
N SER A 163 -7.45 3.87 34.70
CA SER A 163 -8.49 2.86 34.46
C SER A 163 -8.11 1.92 33.32
N LYS A 164 -8.65 0.69 33.33
CA LYS A 164 -8.53 -0.24 32.20
C LYS A 164 -9.18 0.36 30.94
N CYS A 165 -8.56 0.19 29.78
CA CYS A 165 -9.16 0.61 28.54
C CYS A 165 -10.32 -0.32 28.10
N PRO A 166 -11.53 0.21 27.85
CA PRO A 166 -12.68 -0.59 27.44
C PRO A 166 -12.60 -1.10 25.99
N ARG A 167 -11.86 -0.43 25.10
CA ARG A 167 -11.73 -0.78 23.67
C ARG A 167 -10.30 -1.21 23.30
N PHE A 168 -9.63 -1.85 24.24
CA PHE A 168 -8.24 -2.27 24.06
C PHE A 168 -8.09 -3.27 22.90
N ASP A 169 -7.12 -3.00 22.02
CA ASP A 169 -6.67 -3.91 20.95
C ASP A 169 -5.26 -4.41 21.25
N ALA A 170 -5.02 -5.72 21.09
CA ALA A 170 -3.74 -6.35 21.39
C ALA A 170 -2.57 -5.77 20.56
N LYS A 171 -2.81 -5.21 19.37
CA LYS A 171 -1.77 -4.51 18.59
C LYS A 171 -1.25 -3.26 19.30
N CYS A 172 -2.06 -2.62 20.14
CA CYS A 172 -1.62 -1.50 20.97
C CYS A 172 -0.74 -1.90 22.16
N ALA A 173 -0.59 -3.21 22.44
CA ALA A 173 0.40 -3.74 23.39
C ALA A 173 1.67 -4.29 22.72
N SER A 174 1.82 -4.14 21.40
CA SER A 174 3.05 -4.54 20.72
C SER A 174 4.27 -3.85 21.34
N VAL A 175 5.43 -4.53 21.30
CA VAL A 175 6.72 -3.92 21.65
C VAL A 175 7.05 -2.72 20.79
N ASP A 176 6.45 -2.60 19.61
CA ASP A 176 6.59 -1.45 18.72
C ASP A 176 5.67 -0.28 19.10
N SER A 177 4.68 -0.47 19.98
CA SER A 177 3.63 0.52 20.25
C SER A 177 4.00 1.44 21.41
N LEU A 178 3.80 2.75 21.24
CA LEU A 178 3.95 3.75 22.29
C LEU A 178 2.95 3.55 23.43
N GLY A 179 3.37 3.90 24.64
CA GLY A 179 2.57 3.79 25.87
C GLY A 179 2.65 2.41 26.52
N VAL A 180 3.48 1.51 25.99
CA VAL A 180 3.79 0.19 26.57
C VAL A 180 5.15 0.23 27.28
N GLY A 181 6.11 1.00 26.74
CA GLY A 181 7.48 1.07 27.22
C GLY A 181 7.62 1.75 28.58
N ALA A 182 8.70 1.43 29.30
CA ALA A 182 9.01 2.07 30.56
C ALA A 182 9.29 3.56 30.36
N GLY A 183 8.63 4.42 31.15
CA GLY A 183 8.78 5.87 31.07
C GLY A 183 7.92 6.54 30.00
N GLU A 184 7.15 5.79 29.20
CA GLU A 184 6.26 6.35 28.20
C GLU A 184 4.91 6.75 28.81
N ALA A 185 4.35 7.87 28.34
CA ALA A 185 2.97 8.20 28.64
C ALA A 185 2.04 7.17 27.97
N ARG A 186 1.02 6.70 28.70
CA ARG A 186 0.03 5.75 28.17
C ARG A 186 -0.74 6.36 27.01
N ALA A 187 -1.05 5.54 26.00
CA ALA A 187 -1.87 5.97 24.89
C ALA A 187 -3.34 6.11 25.33
N PRO A 188 -4.01 7.23 24.99
CA PRO A 188 -5.43 7.41 25.26
C PRO A 188 -6.29 6.58 24.28
N GLU A 189 -7.61 6.63 24.43
CA GLU A 189 -8.56 6.04 23.49
C GLU A 189 -8.32 6.48 22.04
N ALA A 190 -8.63 5.58 21.10
CA ALA A 190 -8.53 5.87 19.66
C ALA A 190 -9.26 7.17 19.29
N GLY A 191 -8.59 8.02 18.50
CA GLY A 191 -9.10 9.34 18.06
C GLY A 191 -8.86 10.47 19.06
N LEU A 192 -8.47 10.20 20.30
CA LEU A 192 -8.10 11.25 21.25
C LEU A 192 -6.66 11.73 21.03
N TRP A 193 -6.40 12.96 21.46
CA TRP A 193 -5.08 13.58 21.38
C TRP A 193 -4.05 12.85 22.24
N PHE A 194 -2.95 12.43 21.60
CA PHE A 194 -1.83 11.76 22.21
C PHE A 194 -0.55 12.62 22.10
N ASP A 195 -0.39 13.51 23.08
CA ASP A 195 0.72 14.47 23.16
C ASP A 195 2.11 13.81 23.07
N PHE A 196 2.27 12.62 23.62
CA PHE A 196 3.54 11.88 23.53
C PHE A 196 3.86 11.45 22.10
N GLN A 197 2.87 10.96 21.36
CA GLN A 197 3.05 10.56 19.96
C GLN A 197 3.34 11.76 19.07
N VAL A 198 2.58 12.86 19.18
CA VAL A 198 2.78 14.00 18.29
C VAL A 198 4.17 14.63 18.45
N LYS A 199 4.70 14.66 19.68
CA LYS A 199 6.07 15.14 19.95
C LYS A 199 7.11 14.27 19.28
N GLN A 200 6.99 12.94 19.37
CA GLN A 200 7.86 12.01 18.66
C GLN A 200 7.74 12.19 17.14
N LEU A 201 6.51 12.30 16.61
CA LEU A 201 6.28 12.50 15.18
C LEU A 201 6.95 13.78 14.66
N ALA A 202 6.95 14.85 15.47
CA ALA A 202 7.62 16.11 15.14
C ALA A 202 9.15 16.00 15.24
N GLU A 203 9.67 15.35 16.29
CA GLU A 203 11.11 15.14 16.48
C GLU A 203 11.74 14.32 15.34
N ASN A 204 11.01 13.31 14.84
CA ASN A 204 11.49 12.39 13.81
C ASN A 204 11.05 12.78 12.38
N ALA A 205 10.53 13.99 12.18
CA ALA A 205 9.93 14.39 10.91
C ALA A 205 10.92 14.33 9.72
N ARG A 206 10.44 13.80 8.58
CA ARG A 206 11.13 13.76 7.29
C ARG A 206 10.18 14.30 6.21
N PHE A 207 10.30 15.59 5.91
CA PHE A 207 9.36 16.28 5.02
C PHE A 207 9.70 16.18 3.53
N GLU A 208 10.95 15.90 3.19
CA GLU A 208 11.37 15.74 1.80
C GLU A 208 10.98 14.36 1.26
N ALA A 209 10.41 14.32 0.06
CA ALA A 209 10.12 13.05 -0.60
C ALA A 209 11.43 12.33 -0.98
N PRO A 210 11.50 10.99 -0.88
CA PRO A 210 12.65 10.24 -1.36
C PRO A 210 12.89 10.48 -2.86
N VAL A 211 14.16 10.71 -3.23
CA VAL A 211 14.54 10.98 -4.63
C VAL A 211 15.25 9.77 -5.22
N GLY A 212 14.73 9.26 -6.32
CA GLY A 212 15.38 8.21 -7.12
C GLY A 212 16.51 8.76 -8.00
N LYS A 213 17.52 7.94 -8.29
CA LYS A 213 18.46 8.23 -9.39
C LYS A 213 17.77 7.86 -10.71
N GLY A 214 17.46 8.85 -11.54
CA GLY A 214 16.69 8.72 -12.79
C GLY A 214 17.36 7.93 -13.92
N ASP A 215 18.35 7.10 -13.64
CA ASP A 215 19.17 6.43 -14.67
C ASP A 215 18.78 4.96 -14.89
N ALA A 216 17.95 4.39 -14.01
CA ALA A 216 17.50 3.02 -14.14
C ALA A 216 16.39 2.91 -15.20
N THR A 217 16.67 2.21 -16.30
CA THR A 217 15.67 1.89 -17.33
C THR A 217 15.41 0.40 -17.37
N CYS A 218 14.15 0.00 -17.53
CA CYS A 218 13.81 -1.37 -17.92
C CYS A 218 14.36 -1.65 -19.32
N PRO A 219 15.28 -2.61 -19.51
CA PRO A 219 15.67 -3.04 -20.84
C PRO A 219 14.41 -3.50 -21.58
N LYS A 220 14.22 -3.05 -22.83
CA LYS A 220 13.18 -3.61 -23.70
C LYS A 220 13.51 -5.07 -24.01
N SER A 221 13.29 -6.00 -23.08
CA SER A 221 13.23 -7.43 -23.40
C SER A 221 11.82 -7.72 -23.91
N ALA A 222 11.75 -8.25 -25.14
CA ALA A 222 10.55 -8.56 -25.92
C ALA A 222 9.36 -8.91 -25.03
N GLN A 223 8.27 -8.13 -25.17
CA GLN A 223 6.94 -8.60 -24.83
C GLN A 223 6.78 -9.96 -25.53
N THR A 224 6.96 -11.06 -24.80
CA THR A 224 6.53 -12.36 -25.32
C THR A 224 5.04 -12.22 -25.45
N ALA A 225 4.59 -12.14 -26.70
CA ALA A 225 3.18 -12.14 -27.06
C ALA A 225 2.48 -13.17 -26.17
N GLN A 226 1.43 -12.74 -25.48
CA GLN A 226 0.57 -13.65 -24.75
C GLN A 226 0.21 -14.81 -25.70
N PRO A 227 0.24 -16.08 -25.26
CA PRO A 227 -0.22 -17.17 -26.09
C PRO A 227 -1.65 -16.86 -26.51
N VAL A 228 -1.87 -16.64 -27.80
CA VAL A 228 -3.21 -16.52 -28.37
C VAL A 228 -3.93 -17.81 -27.97
N ALA A 229 -5.04 -17.67 -27.24
CA ALA A 229 -5.87 -18.82 -26.87
C ALA A 229 -6.17 -19.63 -28.14
N PRO A 230 -5.97 -20.98 -28.14
CA PRO A 230 -6.30 -21.78 -29.30
C PRO A 230 -7.78 -21.56 -29.65
N PRO A 231 -8.13 -21.46 -30.94
CA PRO A 231 -9.51 -21.24 -31.35
C PRO A 231 -10.40 -22.32 -30.74
N MET A 232 -11.53 -21.92 -30.17
CA MET A 232 -12.51 -22.86 -29.62
C MET A 232 -12.88 -23.87 -30.71
N VAL A 233 -12.64 -25.15 -30.45
CA VAL A 233 -13.13 -26.24 -31.29
C VAL A 233 -14.65 -26.22 -31.18
N THR A 234 -15.32 -25.74 -32.22
CA THR A 234 -16.77 -25.90 -32.36
C THR A 234 -17.07 -27.39 -32.47
N ILE A 235 -17.61 -27.98 -31.40
CA ILE A 235 -18.13 -29.35 -31.40
C ILE A 235 -19.40 -29.34 -32.27
N PRO A 236 -19.48 -30.12 -33.35
CA PRO A 236 -20.70 -30.22 -34.13
C PRO A 236 -21.78 -30.93 -33.29
N ILE A 237 -22.93 -30.29 -33.15
CA ILE A 237 -24.13 -30.87 -32.56
C ILE A 237 -24.52 -32.06 -33.44
N SER A 238 -24.50 -33.27 -32.89
CA SER A 238 -25.02 -34.44 -33.63
C SER A 238 -26.54 -34.30 -33.75
N SER A 239 -27.01 -34.23 -34.99
CA SER A 239 -28.41 -34.32 -35.33
C SER A 239 -28.92 -35.71 -34.96
N GLY A 240 -29.75 -35.77 -33.91
CA GLY A 240 -30.48 -36.96 -33.53
C GLY A 240 -31.36 -37.46 -34.68
N ALA A 241 -31.22 -38.73 -35.01
CA ALA A 241 -32.03 -39.42 -35.99
C ALA A 241 -33.49 -39.48 -35.55
N ALA A 242 -34.38 -38.99 -36.40
CA ALA A 242 -35.80 -39.29 -36.33
C ALA A 242 -36.01 -40.78 -36.62
N LEU A 243 -36.53 -41.52 -35.65
CA LEU A 243 -37.16 -42.83 -35.89
C LEU A 243 -38.64 -42.58 -36.09
N GLY A 244 -39.12 -42.93 -37.29
CA GLY A 244 -40.54 -42.93 -37.62
C GLY A 244 -41.31 -44.07 -36.94
N GLY A 245 -42.60 -43.81 -36.73
CA GLY A 245 -43.61 -44.70 -36.17
C GLY A 245 -44.85 -43.89 -35.81
#